data_AF-A0A8T3N2S8-F1
#
_entry.id   AF-A0A8T3N2S8-F1
#
_cell.length_a   1.000
_cell.length_b   1.000
_cell.length_c   1.000
_cell.angle_alpha   90.00
_cell.angle_beta   90.00
_cell.angle_gamma   90.00
#
_symmetry.space_group_name_H-M   'P 1'
#
loop_
_entity.id
_entity.type
_entity.pdbx_description
1 polymer ?
#
loop_
_entity_poly.entity_id
_entity_poly.type
_entity_poly.pdbx_seq_one_letter_code
_entity_poly.pdbx_strand_id
1 'polypeptide(L)'
;MSEPLAIFDCIEFNPEFRTIDVADELAFLAAECDFLGADWVGPRLLQIYQQQSNDQPAAELWAFYKSYRACVRAKVAALRAGQVQGELQEAAAKEAQRHLALADKYTAPWLQLLVLAVGGLSGTGKTTLAAALTDAFGAELLRTDVLRQALFGAGSHAAETDGGIYRQEAREQVYAELYRRAAALHADRISVVLDGTFATLEQLNTAQALAVDPRSKFLGIECVCRPEIARERIGQRLATASDASDARPEVDDMQRMRWQAWPADVAQVSVDTEQPLSQQVERVIAALRASVK
;
A
#
# COMPACT_ATOMS: atom_id res chain seq x y z
N MET A 1 30.56 40.64 5.24
CA MET A 1 30.57 39.95 3.94
C MET A 1 31.74 40.51 3.15
N SER A 2 32.47 39.70 2.39
CA SER A 2 33.59 40.19 1.59
C SER A 2 33.09 41.06 0.43
N GLU A 3 33.88 42.05 0.04
CA GLU A 3 33.76 42.74 -1.25
C GLU A 3 34.99 42.41 -2.10
N PRO A 4 34.85 41.73 -3.26
CA PRO A 4 33.62 41.16 -3.83
C PRO A 4 33.09 39.93 -3.04
N LEU A 5 31.86 39.50 -3.36
CA LEU A 5 31.27 38.26 -2.83
C LEU A 5 32.22 37.09 -3.08
N ALA A 6 32.76 36.50 -2.01
CA ALA A 6 33.59 35.30 -2.09
C ALA A 6 32.69 34.08 -1.89
N ILE A 7 32.56 33.26 -2.93
CA ILE A 7 31.92 31.95 -2.86
C ILE A 7 33.01 30.96 -2.39
N PHE A 8 32.80 30.36 -1.22
CA PHE A 8 33.73 29.38 -0.66
C PHE A 8 33.10 27.99 -0.72
N ASP A 9 33.74 27.08 -1.45
CA ASP A 9 33.31 25.69 -1.58
C ASP A 9 34.06 24.85 -0.53
N CYS A 10 33.38 24.55 0.59
CA CYS A 10 33.94 23.79 1.70
C CYS A 10 34.30 22.33 1.36
N ILE A 11 34.02 21.86 0.14
CA ILE A 11 34.30 20.51 -0.33
C ILE A 11 35.14 20.50 -1.63
N GLU A 12 35.73 21.64 -2.01
CA GLU A 12 36.56 21.77 -3.22
C GLU A 12 37.70 20.73 -3.28
N PHE A 13 38.18 20.30 -2.11
CA PHE A 13 39.27 19.33 -1.97
C PHE A 13 38.92 17.91 -2.42
N ASN A 14 37.63 17.56 -2.58
CA ASN A 14 37.22 16.23 -3.01
C ASN A 14 36.21 16.28 -4.19
N PRO A 15 36.64 15.92 -5.41
CA PRO A 15 35.77 15.89 -6.59
C PRO A 15 34.52 15.01 -6.44
N GLU A 16 34.60 13.92 -5.69
CA GLU A 16 33.46 13.03 -5.47
C GLU A 16 32.36 13.70 -4.64
N PHE A 17 32.72 14.59 -3.72
CA PHE A 17 31.74 15.35 -2.95
C PHE A 17 31.13 16.50 -3.77
N ARG A 18 31.88 16.99 -4.77
CA ARG A 18 31.46 18.11 -5.63
C ARG A 18 30.60 17.69 -6.81
N THR A 19 30.64 16.41 -7.18
CA THR A 19 29.94 15.90 -8.34
C THR A 19 28.57 15.38 -7.92
N ILE A 20 27.52 16.12 -8.28
CA ILE A 20 26.14 15.72 -8.01
C ILE A 20 25.27 15.98 -9.24
N ASP A 21 24.14 15.27 -9.28
CA ASP A 21 23.09 15.53 -10.26
C ASP A 21 22.54 16.95 -10.08
N VAL A 22 22.51 17.72 -11.17
CA VAL A 22 21.99 19.10 -11.19
C VAL A 22 20.50 19.12 -10.83
N ALA A 23 19.75 18.09 -11.21
CA ALA A 23 18.35 17.97 -10.86
C ALA A 23 18.16 17.79 -9.34
N ASP A 24 19.06 17.06 -8.67
CA ASP A 24 19.02 16.92 -7.21
C ASP A 24 19.29 18.26 -6.51
N GLU A 25 20.30 19.00 -6.95
CA GLU A 25 20.64 20.31 -6.38
C GLU A 25 19.50 21.33 -6.54
N LEU A 26 18.89 21.39 -7.73
CA LEU A 26 17.76 22.28 -8.00
C LEU A 26 16.49 21.84 -7.24
N ALA A 27 16.25 20.54 -7.13
CA ALA A 27 15.17 19.99 -6.33
C ALA A 27 15.35 20.32 -4.85
N PHE A 28 16.57 20.28 -4.34
CA PHE A 28 16.87 20.66 -2.96
C PHE A 28 16.53 22.13 -2.70
N LEU A 29 17.02 23.05 -3.54
CA LEU A 29 16.69 24.47 -3.42
C LEU A 29 15.17 24.71 -3.49
N ALA A 30 14.50 24.08 -4.44
CA ALA A 30 13.05 24.18 -4.58
C ALA A 30 12.31 23.64 -3.33
N ALA A 31 12.80 22.55 -2.71
CA ALA A 31 12.20 22.00 -1.50
C ALA A 31 12.40 22.90 -0.27
N GLU A 32 13.55 23.58 -0.15
CA GLU A 32 13.78 24.56 0.91
C GLU A 32 12.91 25.81 0.74
N CYS A 33 12.70 26.28 -0.51
CA CYS A 33 11.75 27.35 -0.79
C CYS A 33 10.33 26.97 -0.36
N ASP A 34 9.87 25.76 -0.70
CA ASP A 34 8.56 25.25 -0.27
C ASP A 34 8.47 25.22 1.27
N PHE A 35 9.53 24.79 1.97
CA PHE A 35 9.58 24.75 3.44
C PHE A 35 9.48 26.14 4.09
N LEU A 36 10.08 27.15 3.46
CA LEU A 36 10.04 28.55 3.89
C LEU A 36 8.75 29.28 3.46
N GLY A 37 7.84 28.62 2.72
CA GLY A 37 6.56 29.18 2.26
C GLY A 37 6.65 29.98 0.95
N ALA A 38 7.73 29.81 0.19
CA ALA A 38 7.95 30.41 -1.12
C ALA A 38 7.80 29.38 -2.26
N ASP A 39 6.69 28.63 -2.24
CA ASP A 39 6.45 27.48 -3.13
C ASP A 39 6.30 27.82 -4.63
N TRP A 40 6.20 29.10 -4.96
CA TRP A 40 6.24 29.60 -6.34
C TRP A 40 7.64 29.55 -6.97
N VAL A 41 8.72 29.58 -6.15
CA VAL A 41 10.10 29.67 -6.65
C VAL A 41 10.51 28.39 -7.37
N GLY A 42 10.22 27.23 -6.78
CA GLY A 42 10.59 25.92 -7.32
C GLY A 42 10.09 25.71 -8.75
N PRO A 43 8.77 25.79 -9.03
CA PRO A 43 8.22 25.63 -10.37
C PRO A 43 8.87 26.57 -11.40
N ARG A 44 9.13 27.83 -11.01
CA ARG A 44 9.74 28.81 -11.91
C ARG A 44 11.20 28.48 -12.22
N LEU A 45 11.96 28.11 -11.19
CA LEU A 45 13.36 27.71 -11.30
C LEU A 45 13.52 26.48 -12.21
N LEU A 46 12.77 25.42 -11.94
CA LEU A 46 12.85 24.16 -12.69
C LEU A 46 12.45 24.35 -14.16
N GLN A 47 11.40 25.14 -14.42
CA GLN A 47 10.99 25.50 -15.77
C GLN A 47 12.10 26.24 -16.54
N ILE A 48 12.74 27.23 -15.90
CA ILE A 48 13.83 27.99 -16.52
C ILE A 48 15.02 27.08 -16.81
N TYR A 49 15.38 26.20 -15.87
CA TYR A 49 16.45 25.23 -16.08
C TYR A 49 16.20 24.36 -17.32
N GLN A 50 15.04 23.72 -17.39
CA GLN A 50 14.66 22.86 -18.52
C GLN A 50 14.70 23.60 -19.87
N GLN A 51 14.33 24.89 -19.88
CA GLN A 51 14.38 25.71 -21.09
C GLN A 51 15.80 26.08 -21.54
N GLN A 52 16.77 26.16 -20.61
CA GLN A 52 18.13 26.62 -20.90
C GLN A 52 19.14 25.48 -21.07
N SER A 53 18.94 24.35 -20.39
CA SER A 53 19.90 23.24 -20.36
C SER A 53 19.64 22.16 -21.42
N ASN A 54 18.48 22.16 -22.06
CA ASN A 54 17.93 21.01 -22.82
C ASN A 54 17.82 19.70 -22.02
N ASP A 55 18.06 19.72 -20.71
CA ASP A 55 17.79 18.59 -19.84
C ASP A 55 16.30 18.60 -19.46
N GLN A 56 15.66 17.44 -19.55
CA GLN A 56 14.22 17.28 -19.33
C GLN A 56 13.94 16.14 -18.34
N PRO A 57 14.33 16.29 -17.06
CA PRO A 57 14.01 15.29 -16.06
C PRO A 57 12.50 15.11 -15.92
N ALA A 58 12.09 13.85 -15.74
CA ALA A 58 10.69 13.49 -15.54
C ALA A 58 10.15 14.09 -14.23
N ALA A 59 8.84 14.35 -14.17
CA ALA A 59 8.20 14.92 -12.98
C ALA A 59 8.36 14.02 -11.74
N GLU A 60 8.42 12.71 -11.95
CA GLU A 60 8.70 11.68 -10.95
C GLU A 60 10.10 11.84 -10.37
N LEU A 61 11.11 12.17 -11.20
CA LEU A 61 12.48 12.36 -10.71
C LEU A 61 12.59 13.63 -9.88
N TRP A 62 11.94 14.72 -10.31
CA TRP A 62 11.84 15.94 -9.50
C TRP A 62 11.18 15.68 -8.14
N ALA A 63 10.06 14.95 -8.15
CA ALA A 63 9.35 14.59 -6.94
C ALA A 63 10.19 13.69 -6.02
N PHE A 64 10.90 12.71 -6.59
CA PHE A 64 11.81 11.84 -5.87
C PHE A 64 12.93 12.64 -5.19
N TYR A 65 13.66 13.50 -5.92
CA TYR A 65 14.74 14.29 -5.33
C TYR A 65 14.23 15.27 -4.26
N LYS A 66 13.11 15.96 -4.52
CA LYS A 66 12.48 16.83 -3.50
C LYS A 66 12.11 16.05 -2.24
N SER A 67 11.53 14.85 -2.39
CA SER A 67 11.16 13.99 -1.26
C SER A 67 12.39 13.47 -0.51
N TYR A 68 13.39 12.96 -1.22
CA TYR A 68 14.66 12.52 -0.66
C TYR A 68 15.33 13.62 0.17
N ARG A 69 15.43 14.83 -0.38
CA ARG A 69 16.05 15.98 0.31
C ARG A 69 15.26 16.42 1.54
N ALA A 70 13.93 16.44 1.45
CA ALA A 70 13.08 16.68 2.60
C ALA A 70 13.29 15.61 3.70
N CYS A 71 13.43 14.33 3.35
CA CYS A 71 13.77 13.26 4.30
C CYS A 71 15.16 13.45 4.94
N VAL A 72 16.17 13.89 4.17
CA VAL A 72 17.50 14.22 4.73
C VAL A 72 17.40 15.35 5.75
N ARG A 73 16.67 16.42 5.44
CA ARG A 73 16.42 17.53 6.38
C ARG A 73 15.67 17.08 7.62
N ALA A 74 14.63 16.26 7.46
CA ALA A 74 13.89 15.66 8.57
C ALA A 74 14.80 14.85 9.49
N LYS A 75 15.68 14.01 8.93
CA LYS A 75 16.67 13.23 9.68
C LYS A 75 17.62 14.13 10.46
N VAL A 76 18.16 15.19 9.85
CA VAL A 76 19.07 16.13 10.52
C VAL A 76 18.35 16.84 11.69
N ALA A 77 17.13 17.31 11.47
CA ALA A 77 16.32 17.94 12.51
C ALA A 77 15.99 16.96 13.66
N ALA A 78 15.66 15.71 13.35
CA ALA A 78 15.42 14.66 14.35
C ALA A 78 16.69 14.32 15.17
N LEU A 79 17.86 14.21 14.52
CA LEU A 79 19.14 14.03 15.22
C LEU A 79 19.44 15.21 16.15
N ARG A 80 19.19 16.44 15.69
CA ARG A 80 19.34 17.65 16.50
C ARG A 80 18.40 17.63 17.71
N ALA A 81 17.15 17.18 17.53
CA ALA A 81 16.20 17.04 18.64
C ALA A 81 16.73 16.09 19.74
N GLY A 82 17.52 15.08 19.38
CA GLY A 82 18.19 14.20 20.34
C GLY A 82 19.40 14.81 21.06
N GLN A 83 19.87 16.00 20.63
CA GLN A 83 21.07 16.66 21.16
C GLN A 83 20.76 17.91 21.99
N VAL A 84 19.52 18.39 21.99
CA VAL A 84 19.08 19.59 22.70
C VAL A 84 17.94 19.26 23.67
N GLN A 85 17.58 20.20 24.55
CA GLN A 85 16.53 20.00 25.57
C GLN A 85 15.53 21.17 25.59
N GLY A 86 14.36 20.94 26.18
CA GLY A 86 13.33 21.96 26.39
C GLY A 86 12.70 22.44 25.07
N GLU A 87 12.43 23.74 24.98
CA GLU A 87 11.78 24.36 23.81
C GLU A 87 12.53 24.10 22.49
N LEU A 88 13.87 24.02 22.55
CA LEU A 88 14.69 23.75 21.36
C LEU A 88 14.50 22.32 20.83
N GLN A 89 14.25 21.36 21.70
CA GLN A 89 13.96 19.97 21.32
C GLN A 89 12.61 19.89 20.63
N GLU A 90 11.59 20.54 21.19
CA GLU A 90 10.26 20.59 20.59
C GLU A 90 10.28 21.30 19.23
N ALA A 91 11.03 22.40 19.10
CA ALA A 91 11.17 23.11 17.84
C ALA A 91 11.83 22.24 16.76
N ALA A 92 12.91 21.53 17.10
CA ALA A 92 13.59 20.62 16.18
C ALA A 92 12.72 19.41 15.79
N ALA A 93 11.93 18.87 16.72
CA ALA A 93 10.97 17.80 16.43
C ALA A 93 9.85 18.28 15.48
N LYS A 94 9.32 19.48 15.69
CA LYS A 94 8.32 20.10 14.79
C LYS A 94 8.91 20.39 13.41
N GLU A 95 10.15 20.86 13.33
CA GLU A 95 10.88 21.02 12.07
C GLU A 95 11.02 19.69 11.32
N ALA A 96 11.39 18.61 12.01
CA ALA A 96 11.48 17.28 11.41
C ALA A 96 10.13 16.81 10.83
N GLN A 97 9.04 16.96 11.59
CA GLN A 97 7.69 16.62 11.14
C GLN A 97 7.26 17.43 9.92
N ARG A 98 7.57 18.74 9.88
CA ARG A 98 7.26 19.60 8.73
C ARG A 98 8.00 19.17 7.46
N HIS A 99 9.26 18.75 7.59
CA HIS A 99 10.00 18.21 6.45
C HIS A 99 9.46 16.86 5.97
N LEU A 100 9.04 15.96 6.88
CA LEU A 100 8.36 14.71 6.50
C LEU A 100 7.05 14.98 5.75
N ALA A 101 6.24 15.94 6.22
CA ALA A 101 5.01 16.33 5.53
C ALA A 101 5.25 16.86 4.10
N LEU A 102 6.38 17.57 3.87
CA LEU A 102 6.79 17.94 2.51
C LEU A 102 7.22 16.73 1.69
N ALA A 103 7.98 15.81 2.27
CA ALA A 103 8.39 14.58 1.59
C ALA A 103 7.18 13.78 1.09
N ASP A 104 6.15 13.66 1.94
CA ASP A 104 4.87 13.05 1.61
C ASP A 104 4.10 13.86 0.55
N LYS A 105 4.11 15.19 0.64
CA LYS A 105 3.47 16.07 -0.37
C LYS A 105 4.05 15.83 -1.76
N TYR A 106 5.36 15.66 -1.88
CA TYR A 106 6.01 15.46 -3.18
C TYR A 106 5.71 14.09 -3.77
N THR A 107 5.59 13.05 -2.95
CA THR A 107 5.30 11.69 -3.41
C THR A 107 3.80 11.43 -3.55
N ALA A 108 2.93 12.21 -2.90
CA ALA A 108 1.49 12.01 -2.89
C ALA A 108 0.82 11.91 -4.27
N PRO A 109 1.21 12.70 -5.31
CA PRO A 109 0.66 12.52 -6.66
C PRO A 109 1.03 11.18 -7.31
N TRP A 110 2.11 10.56 -6.84
CA TRP A 110 2.75 9.38 -7.42
C TRP A 110 2.47 8.10 -6.60
N LEU A 111 2.10 8.26 -5.32
CA LEU A 111 1.70 7.19 -4.43
C LEU A 111 0.18 7.01 -4.46
N GLN A 112 -0.28 6.12 -5.34
CA GLN A 112 -1.65 5.61 -5.26
C GLN A 112 -1.74 4.65 -4.07
N LEU A 113 -2.52 5.03 -3.06
CA LEU A 113 -2.75 4.18 -1.91
C LEU A 113 -3.70 3.05 -2.33
N LEU A 114 -3.38 1.79 -2.05
CA LEU A 114 -4.16 0.66 -2.56
C LEU A 114 -4.98 0.01 -1.46
N VAL A 115 -6.21 -0.35 -1.80
CA VAL A 115 -7.05 -1.29 -1.05
C VAL A 115 -7.40 -2.44 -2.00
N LEU A 116 -6.72 -3.57 -1.86
CA LEU A 116 -6.92 -4.74 -2.72
C LEU A 116 -7.74 -5.79 -1.97
N ALA A 117 -8.93 -6.11 -2.46
CA ALA A 117 -9.76 -7.19 -1.89
C ALA A 117 -9.58 -8.46 -2.73
N VAL A 118 -8.78 -9.41 -2.25
CA VAL A 118 -8.53 -10.69 -2.92
C VAL A 118 -9.57 -11.69 -2.46
N GLY A 119 -10.47 -12.05 -3.38
CA GLY A 119 -11.67 -12.86 -3.16
C GLY A 119 -11.78 -14.08 -4.05
N GLY A 120 -12.78 -14.94 -3.80
CA GLY A 120 -12.96 -16.20 -4.52
C GLY A 120 -13.16 -17.42 -3.60
N LEU A 121 -13.61 -18.52 -4.19
CA LEU A 121 -13.92 -19.77 -3.49
C LEU A 121 -12.68 -20.43 -2.87
N SER A 122 -12.89 -21.37 -1.93
CA SER A 122 -11.78 -22.11 -1.32
C SER A 122 -10.97 -22.87 -2.40
N GLY A 123 -9.66 -22.98 -2.22
CA GLY A 123 -8.78 -23.65 -3.19
C GLY A 123 -8.43 -22.85 -4.46
N THR A 124 -9.03 -21.69 -4.71
CA THR A 124 -8.75 -20.89 -5.92
C THR A 124 -7.46 -20.08 -5.88
N GLY A 125 -6.57 -20.27 -4.91
CA GLY A 125 -5.25 -19.63 -4.91
C GLY A 125 -5.18 -18.20 -4.35
N LYS A 126 -6.27 -17.66 -3.78
CA LYS A 126 -6.32 -16.32 -3.16
C LYS A 126 -5.12 -15.95 -2.32
N THR A 127 -4.79 -16.74 -1.31
CA THR A 127 -3.71 -16.45 -0.35
C THR A 127 -2.34 -16.38 -1.03
N THR A 128 -2.12 -17.20 -2.06
CA THR A 128 -0.87 -17.16 -2.84
C THR A 128 -0.78 -15.87 -3.65
N LEU A 129 -1.87 -15.48 -4.31
CA LEU A 129 -1.91 -14.22 -5.05
C LEU A 129 -1.82 -13.01 -4.11
N ALA A 130 -2.53 -13.03 -2.99
CA ALA A 130 -2.54 -11.95 -1.99
C ALA A 130 -1.11 -11.69 -1.46
N ALA A 131 -0.37 -12.73 -1.09
CA ALA A 131 1.02 -12.59 -0.66
C ALA A 131 1.91 -11.99 -1.76
N ALA A 132 1.76 -12.44 -3.01
CA ALA A 132 2.54 -11.90 -4.13
C ALA A 132 2.23 -10.42 -4.40
N LEU A 133 0.97 -10.00 -4.24
CA LEU A 133 0.57 -8.60 -4.39
C LEU A 133 1.07 -7.75 -3.22
N THR A 134 1.08 -8.29 -2.00
CA THR A 134 1.69 -7.65 -0.82
C THR A 134 3.15 -7.32 -1.09
N ASP A 135 3.93 -8.29 -1.57
CA ASP A 135 5.34 -8.09 -1.92
C ASP A 135 5.52 -7.09 -3.06
N ALA A 136 4.72 -7.21 -4.12
CA ALA A 136 4.83 -6.36 -5.31
C ALA A 136 4.50 -4.88 -5.04
N PHE A 137 3.59 -4.60 -4.10
CA PHE A 137 3.12 -3.25 -3.79
C PHE A 137 3.64 -2.69 -2.46
N GLY A 138 4.45 -3.45 -1.71
CA GLY A 138 4.90 -3.06 -0.37
C GLY A 138 3.70 -2.78 0.57
N ALA A 139 2.65 -3.57 0.44
CA ALA A 139 1.41 -3.42 1.20
C ALA A 139 1.42 -4.30 2.46
N GLU A 140 0.47 -4.06 3.36
CA GLU A 140 0.22 -4.93 4.52
C GLU A 140 -0.86 -5.97 4.20
N LEU A 141 -0.60 -7.23 4.56
CA LEU A 141 -1.52 -8.34 4.30
C LEU A 141 -2.38 -8.64 5.53
N LEU A 142 -3.70 -8.53 5.37
CA LEU A 142 -4.66 -8.93 6.39
C LEU A 142 -5.47 -10.13 5.89
N ARG A 143 -5.44 -11.24 6.64
CA ARG A 143 -6.11 -12.49 6.25
C ARG A 143 -7.23 -12.88 7.21
N THR A 144 -8.38 -13.24 6.66
CA THR A 144 -9.56 -13.65 7.45
C THR A 144 -9.34 -14.94 8.24
N ASP A 145 -8.49 -15.86 7.77
CA ASP A 145 -8.16 -17.10 8.48
C ASP A 145 -7.28 -16.87 9.71
N VAL A 146 -6.23 -16.05 9.57
CA VAL A 146 -5.38 -15.62 10.70
C VAL A 146 -6.20 -14.87 11.74
N LEU A 147 -7.08 -13.95 11.31
CA LEU A 147 -7.95 -13.22 12.23
C LEU A 147 -8.97 -14.14 12.91
N ARG A 148 -9.50 -15.14 12.21
CA ARG A 148 -10.40 -16.16 12.79
C ARG A 148 -9.70 -16.96 13.87
N GLN A 149 -8.47 -17.41 13.62
CA GLN A 149 -7.66 -18.12 14.62
C GLN A 149 -7.33 -17.22 15.82
N ALA A 150 -7.03 -15.95 15.59
CA ALA A 150 -6.71 -15.00 16.66
C ALA A 150 -7.93 -14.68 17.55
N LEU A 151 -9.13 -14.57 16.96
CA LEU A 151 -10.35 -14.21 17.69
C LEU A 151 -10.98 -15.40 18.43
N PHE A 152 -10.93 -16.60 17.85
CA PHE A 152 -11.65 -17.76 18.38
C PHE A 152 -10.73 -18.90 18.85
N GLY A 153 -9.42 -18.81 18.63
CA GLY A 153 -8.44 -19.84 19.00
C GLY A 153 -8.23 -20.92 17.92
N ALA A 154 -7.06 -21.55 17.95
CA ALA A 154 -6.73 -22.69 17.10
C ALA A 154 -7.52 -23.93 17.55
N GLY A 155 -8.63 -24.24 16.88
CA GLY A 155 -9.42 -25.45 17.14
C GLY A 155 -10.85 -25.21 17.62
N SER A 156 -11.33 -23.97 17.70
CA SER A 156 -12.78 -23.70 17.79
C SER A 156 -13.42 -23.93 16.43
N HIS A 157 -13.55 -25.21 16.09
CA HIS A 157 -14.66 -25.59 15.23
C HIS A 157 -15.92 -25.16 15.97
N ALA A 158 -16.69 -24.26 15.36
CA ALA A 158 -18.12 -24.11 15.62
C ALA A 158 -18.86 -25.40 15.22
N ALA A 159 -18.53 -26.46 15.95
CA ALA A 159 -19.12 -27.78 16.04
C ALA A 159 -19.02 -28.03 17.55
N GLU A 160 -20.07 -27.93 18.34
CA GLU A 160 -21.43 -28.41 18.13
C GLU A 160 -22.40 -27.49 18.89
N THR A 161 -23.67 -27.50 18.50
CA THR A 161 -24.84 -26.77 19.04
C THR A 161 -25.05 -25.31 18.54
N ASP A 162 -26.20 -25.09 17.87
CA ASP A 162 -26.71 -23.86 17.21
C ASP A 162 -26.16 -23.42 15.83
N GLY A 163 -25.90 -24.41 14.98
CA GLY A 163 -26.57 -24.60 13.66
C GLY A 163 -26.35 -23.64 12.48
N GLY A 164 -26.00 -22.37 12.68
CA GLY A 164 -25.79 -21.45 11.54
C GLY A 164 -25.69 -19.98 11.90
N ILE A 165 -26.44 -19.54 12.92
CA ILE A 165 -26.41 -18.15 13.41
C ILE A 165 -25.04 -17.86 14.03
N TYR A 166 -24.55 -18.76 14.89
CA TYR A 166 -23.23 -18.62 15.53
C TYR A 166 -22.08 -18.57 14.50
N ARG A 167 -22.21 -19.31 13.39
CA ARG A 167 -21.23 -19.30 12.30
C ARG A 167 -21.28 -18.01 11.48
N GLN A 168 -22.44 -17.38 11.38
CA GLN A 168 -22.61 -16.10 10.69
C GLN A 168 -22.07 -14.95 11.54
N GLU A 169 -22.45 -14.87 12.81
CA GLU A 169 -21.96 -13.84 13.75
C GLU A 169 -20.43 -13.89 13.90
N ALA A 170 -19.84 -15.08 14.05
CA ALA A 170 -18.38 -15.23 14.12
C ALA A 170 -17.68 -14.74 12.84
N ARG A 171 -18.32 -14.94 11.68
CA ARG A 171 -17.79 -14.48 10.40
C ARG A 171 -17.92 -12.97 10.25
N GLU A 172 -19.03 -12.38 10.69
CA GLU A 172 -19.21 -10.93 10.73
C GLU A 172 -18.18 -10.26 11.65
N GLN A 173 -17.89 -10.85 12.81
CA GLN A 173 -16.83 -10.37 13.72
C GLN A 173 -15.44 -10.38 13.06
N VAL A 174 -15.11 -11.43 12.30
CA VAL A 174 -13.82 -11.53 11.57
C VAL A 174 -13.71 -10.43 10.51
N TYR A 175 -14.75 -10.21 9.72
CA TYR A 175 -14.73 -9.16 8.71
C TYR A 175 -14.75 -7.76 9.33
N ALA A 176 -15.48 -7.55 10.42
CA ALA A 176 -15.45 -6.28 11.16
C ALA A 176 -14.03 -5.97 11.67
N GLU A 177 -13.34 -6.96 12.24
CA GLU A 177 -11.96 -6.78 12.70
C GLU A 177 -10.97 -6.56 11.54
N LEU A 178 -11.17 -7.27 10.41
CA LEU A 178 -10.42 -7.08 9.18
C LEU A 178 -10.50 -5.62 8.72
N TYR A 179 -11.72 -5.08 8.60
CA TYR A 179 -11.94 -3.71 8.14
C TYR A 179 -11.44 -2.68 9.15
N ARG A 180 -11.58 -2.92 10.45
CA ARG A 180 -11.04 -2.03 11.49
C ARG A 180 -9.52 -1.89 11.39
N ARG A 181 -8.79 -3.01 11.23
CA ARG A 181 -7.32 -2.99 11.06
C ARG A 181 -6.92 -2.35 9.74
N ALA A 182 -7.64 -2.68 8.66
CA ALA A 182 -7.39 -2.10 7.34
C ALA A 182 -7.57 -0.58 7.36
N ALA A 183 -8.63 -0.07 8.01
CA ALA A 183 -8.88 1.36 8.13
C ALA A 183 -7.78 2.09 8.91
N ALA A 184 -7.25 1.49 9.98
CA ALA A 184 -6.14 2.06 10.74
C ALA A 184 -4.86 2.16 9.89
N LEU A 185 -4.47 1.07 9.23
CA LEU A 185 -3.31 1.06 8.32
C LEU A 185 -3.48 2.05 7.16
N HIS A 186 -4.69 2.11 6.59
CA HIS A 186 -4.98 3.02 5.49
C HIS A 186 -4.90 4.50 5.92
N ALA A 187 -5.36 4.82 7.14
CA ALA A 187 -5.21 6.16 7.73
C ALA A 187 -3.72 6.52 7.91
N ASP A 188 -2.88 5.54 8.20
CA ASP A 188 -1.42 5.68 8.30
C ASP A 188 -0.71 5.64 6.92
N ARG A 189 -1.46 5.78 5.81
CA ARG A 189 -0.96 5.82 4.43
C ARG A 189 -0.27 4.53 3.99
N ILE A 190 -0.69 3.39 4.55
CA ILE A 190 -0.21 2.07 4.18
C ILE A 190 -1.22 1.39 3.24
N SER A 191 -0.74 0.91 2.09
CA SER A 191 -1.55 0.10 1.17
C SER A 191 -1.89 -1.23 1.84
N VAL A 192 -3.11 -1.73 1.63
CA VAL A 192 -3.60 -2.95 2.27
C VAL A 192 -4.07 -3.99 1.25
N VAL A 193 -3.76 -5.25 1.52
CA VAL A 193 -4.28 -6.42 0.83
C VAL A 193 -5.15 -7.20 1.80
N LEU A 194 -6.41 -7.39 1.45
CA LEU A 194 -7.39 -8.12 2.24
C LEU A 194 -7.60 -9.51 1.60
N ASP A 195 -7.22 -10.58 2.29
CA ASP A 195 -7.45 -11.96 1.85
C ASP A 195 -8.67 -12.55 2.57
N GLY A 196 -9.75 -12.70 1.81
CA GLY A 196 -11.01 -13.24 2.30
C GLY A 196 -11.80 -13.91 1.18
N THR A 197 -12.88 -14.61 1.51
CA THR A 197 -13.76 -15.15 0.46
C THR A 197 -14.50 -14.04 -0.28
N PHE A 198 -14.91 -12.97 0.42
CA PHE A 198 -15.77 -11.89 -0.11
C PHE A 198 -17.00 -12.44 -0.85
N ALA A 199 -17.76 -13.28 -0.15
CA ALA A 199 -18.87 -14.04 -0.75
C ALA A 199 -20.14 -13.19 -0.97
N THR A 200 -20.27 -12.05 -0.29
CA THR A 200 -21.43 -11.16 -0.41
C THR A 200 -21.02 -9.77 -0.89
N LEU A 201 -21.95 -9.08 -1.56
CA LEU A 201 -21.74 -7.72 -2.03
C LEU A 201 -21.47 -6.74 -0.90
N GLU A 202 -22.12 -6.92 0.25
CA GLU A 202 -21.88 -6.11 1.45
C GLU A 202 -20.41 -6.16 1.87
N GLN A 203 -19.79 -7.35 1.89
CA GLN A 203 -18.38 -7.49 2.23
C GLN A 203 -17.50 -6.72 1.23
N LEU A 204 -17.76 -6.87 -0.06
CA LEU A 204 -17.00 -6.16 -1.09
C LEU A 204 -17.19 -4.64 -1.00
N ASN A 205 -18.42 -4.16 -0.77
CA ASN A 205 -18.74 -2.75 -0.64
C ASN A 205 -18.10 -2.13 0.61
N THR A 206 -18.06 -2.84 1.74
CA THR A 206 -17.35 -2.36 2.93
C THR A 206 -15.84 -2.28 2.68
N ALA A 207 -15.26 -3.24 1.95
CA ALA A 207 -13.86 -3.17 1.54
C ALA A 207 -13.59 -1.97 0.61
N GLN A 208 -14.49 -1.73 -0.36
CA GLN A 208 -14.42 -0.55 -1.23
C GLN A 208 -14.51 0.75 -0.45
N ALA A 209 -15.38 0.81 0.56
CA ALA A 209 -15.56 1.97 1.42
C ALA A 209 -14.32 2.31 2.26
N LEU A 210 -13.32 1.43 2.38
CA LEU A 210 -12.04 1.76 3.02
C LEU A 210 -11.21 2.75 2.20
N ALA A 211 -11.39 2.76 0.87
CA ALA A 211 -10.71 3.69 -0.03
C ALA A 211 -11.36 5.08 -0.01
N VAL A 212 -11.47 5.67 1.19
CA VAL A 212 -12.12 6.98 1.42
C VAL A 212 -11.30 8.16 0.90
N ASP A 213 -9.97 8.03 0.85
CA ASP A 213 -9.08 9.08 0.34
C ASP A 213 -9.25 9.17 -1.19
N PRO A 214 -9.46 10.36 -1.79
CA PRO A 214 -9.52 10.54 -3.24
C PRO A 214 -8.28 10.04 -4.01
N ARG A 215 -7.15 9.86 -3.32
CA ARG A 215 -5.89 9.30 -3.86
C ARG A 215 -5.77 7.80 -3.63
N SER A 216 -6.74 7.20 -2.95
CA SER A 216 -6.84 5.77 -2.72
C SER A 216 -7.57 5.10 -3.86
N LYS A 217 -7.15 3.87 -4.15
CA LYS A 217 -7.72 3.05 -5.20
C LYS A 217 -8.13 1.71 -4.65
N PHE A 218 -9.40 1.39 -4.83
CA PHE A 218 -9.94 0.08 -4.58
C PHE A 218 -9.86 -0.80 -5.83
N LEU A 219 -9.54 -2.08 -5.66
CA LEU A 219 -9.72 -3.11 -6.68
C LEU A 219 -10.10 -4.44 -6.03
N GLY A 220 -11.25 -4.99 -6.43
CA GLY A 220 -11.62 -6.38 -6.15
C GLY A 220 -10.89 -7.34 -7.09
N ILE A 221 -10.31 -8.41 -6.57
CA ILE A 221 -9.56 -9.41 -7.33
C ILE A 221 -10.21 -10.78 -7.11
N GLU A 222 -10.98 -11.24 -8.09
CA GLU A 222 -11.67 -12.53 -8.03
C GLU A 222 -10.73 -13.62 -8.55
N CYS A 223 -10.25 -14.48 -7.64
CA CYS A 223 -9.43 -15.63 -7.99
C CYS A 223 -10.31 -16.78 -8.48
N VAL A 224 -10.13 -17.17 -9.73
CA VAL A 224 -10.87 -18.26 -10.38
C VAL A 224 -9.93 -19.39 -10.80
N CYS A 225 -10.45 -20.61 -10.81
CA CYS A 225 -9.83 -21.78 -11.44
C CYS A 225 -10.91 -22.85 -11.65
N ARG A 226 -10.59 -23.89 -12.41
CA ARG A 226 -11.47 -25.04 -12.59
C ARG A 226 -11.79 -25.71 -11.24
N PRO A 227 -13.05 -26.12 -10.99
CA PRO A 227 -13.46 -26.76 -9.74
C PRO A 227 -12.63 -28.00 -9.39
N GLU A 228 -12.17 -28.75 -10.39
CA GLU A 228 -11.35 -29.95 -10.21
C GLU A 228 -9.99 -29.59 -9.60
N ILE A 229 -9.37 -28.52 -10.09
CA ILE A 229 -8.09 -28.00 -9.58
C ILE A 229 -8.27 -27.44 -8.16
N ALA A 230 -9.37 -26.72 -7.90
CA ALA A 230 -9.68 -26.23 -6.56
C ALA A 230 -9.79 -27.38 -5.55
N ARG A 231 -10.51 -28.45 -5.88
CA ARG A 231 -10.66 -29.65 -5.04
C ARG A 231 -9.33 -30.36 -4.82
N GLU A 232 -8.49 -30.48 -5.85
CA GLU A 232 -7.16 -31.07 -5.73
C GLU A 232 -6.27 -30.27 -4.78
N ARG A 233 -6.20 -28.94 -4.95
CA ARG A 233 -5.44 -28.04 -4.06
C ARG A 233 -5.91 -28.11 -2.62
N ILE A 234 -7.22 -28.20 -2.40
CA ILE A 234 -7.81 -28.42 -1.08
C ILE A 234 -7.35 -29.76 -0.50
N GLY A 235 -7.44 -30.84 -1.27
CA GLY A 235 -7.02 -32.18 -0.86
C GLY A 235 -5.53 -32.24 -0.49
N GLN A 236 -4.67 -31.61 -1.28
CA GLN A 236 -3.23 -31.52 -1.02
C GLN A 236 -2.95 -30.78 0.31
N ARG A 237 -3.62 -29.65 0.57
CA ARG A 237 -3.48 -28.88 1.82
C ARG A 237 -3.91 -29.68 3.04
N LEU A 238 -4.98 -30.46 2.92
CA LEU A 238 -5.45 -31.36 3.98
C LEU A 238 -4.44 -32.48 4.25
N ALA A 239 -3.79 -33.01 3.21
CA ALA A 239 -2.78 -34.06 3.33
C ALA A 239 -1.45 -33.59 3.96
N THR A 240 -1.07 -32.33 3.76
CA THR A 240 0.18 -31.75 4.32
C THR A 240 0.02 -31.08 5.69
N ALA A 241 -1.23 -30.90 6.17
CA ALA A 241 -1.63 -30.34 7.45
C ALA A 241 -0.74 -29.22 8.06
N SER A 242 -1.02 -27.96 7.69
CA SER A 242 -0.79 -26.82 8.60
C SER A 242 -1.91 -25.75 8.62
N ASP A 243 -3.09 -25.98 8.00
CA ASP A 243 -4.25 -25.06 8.11
C ASP A 243 -5.55 -25.79 7.66
N ALA A 244 -6.08 -26.66 8.52
CA ALA A 244 -7.11 -27.65 8.15
C ALA A 244 -8.57 -27.29 8.57
N SER A 245 -8.86 -26.04 8.96
CA SER A 245 -10.20 -25.67 9.42
C SER A 245 -11.15 -25.18 8.32
N ASP A 246 -10.65 -24.48 7.29
CA ASP A 246 -11.50 -23.70 6.36
C ASP A 246 -11.56 -24.22 4.91
N ALA A 247 -10.82 -25.29 4.60
CA ALA A 247 -10.78 -25.93 3.30
C ALA A 247 -11.39 -27.34 3.35
N ARG A 248 -12.55 -27.50 4.01
CA ARG A 248 -13.30 -28.76 3.94
C ARG A 248 -14.26 -28.72 2.74
N PRO A 249 -14.54 -29.84 2.07
CA PRO A 249 -15.53 -29.89 0.99
C PRO A 249 -16.88 -29.24 1.37
N GLU A 250 -17.32 -29.46 2.62
CA GLU A 250 -18.53 -28.86 3.19
C GLU A 250 -18.49 -27.32 3.25
N VAL A 251 -17.31 -26.72 3.41
CA VAL A 251 -17.12 -25.27 3.42
C VAL A 251 -17.15 -24.71 1.99
N ASP A 252 -16.65 -25.46 0.99
CA ASP A 252 -16.74 -25.08 -0.43
C ASP A 252 -18.20 -25.03 -0.90
N ASP A 253 -19.00 -26.05 -0.57
CA ASP A 253 -20.42 -26.09 -0.93
C ASP A 253 -21.22 -24.95 -0.29
N MET A 254 -20.97 -24.65 0.99
CA MET A 254 -21.58 -23.50 1.66
C MET A 254 -21.15 -22.15 1.06
N GLN A 255 -19.89 -22.02 0.63
CA GLN A 255 -19.41 -20.81 -0.03
C GLN A 255 -20.07 -20.62 -1.39
N ARG A 256 -20.22 -21.69 -2.19
CA ARG A 256 -20.91 -21.66 -3.48
C ARG A 256 -22.36 -21.24 -3.36
N MET A 257 -23.09 -21.77 -2.35
CA MET A 257 -24.50 -21.38 -2.12
C MET A 257 -24.68 -19.90 -1.78
N ARG A 258 -23.68 -19.29 -1.14
CA ARG A 258 -23.72 -17.89 -0.71
C ARG A 258 -23.09 -16.93 -1.72
N TRP A 259 -22.40 -17.45 -2.73
CA TRP A 259 -21.62 -16.65 -3.66
C TRP A 259 -22.53 -15.71 -4.43
N GLN A 260 -22.32 -14.42 -4.23
CA GLN A 260 -22.93 -13.36 -5.03
C GLN A 260 -21.91 -12.93 -6.06
N ALA A 261 -22.28 -13.01 -7.34
CA ALA A 261 -21.45 -12.49 -8.42
C ALA A 261 -21.17 -11.01 -8.16
N TRP A 262 -19.90 -10.64 -8.23
CA TRP A 262 -19.50 -9.25 -8.03
C TRP A 262 -20.02 -8.39 -9.19
N PRO A 263 -20.62 -7.23 -8.92
CA PRO A 263 -21.39 -6.50 -9.89
C PRO A 263 -20.44 -5.63 -10.75
N ALA A 264 -20.83 -5.38 -11.99
CA ALA A 264 -19.94 -4.75 -12.98
C ALA A 264 -19.56 -3.29 -12.65
N ASP A 265 -20.28 -2.65 -11.74
CA ASP A 265 -20.07 -1.29 -11.24
C ASP A 265 -18.98 -1.20 -10.16
N VAL A 266 -18.61 -2.33 -9.54
CA VAL A 266 -17.45 -2.39 -8.65
C VAL A 266 -16.19 -2.55 -9.49
N ALA A 267 -15.15 -1.75 -9.20
CA ALA A 267 -13.84 -1.91 -9.83
C ALA A 267 -13.26 -3.29 -9.47
N GLN A 268 -13.24 -4.20 -10.43
CA GLN A 268 -12.84 -5.59 -10.21
C GLN A 268 -12.06 -6.20 -11.39
N VAL A 269 -11.31 -7.26 -11.10
CA VAL A 269 -10.64 -8.10 -12.11
C VAL A 269 -10.75 -9.58 -11.73
N SER A 270 -11.11 -10.41 -12.71
CA SER A 270 -11.03 -11.87 -12.57
C SER A 270 -9.63 -12.35 -12.98
N VAL A 271 -9.03 -13.19 -12.15
CA VAL A 271 -7.66 -13.71 -12.30
C VAL A 271 -7.71 -15.24 -12.34
N ASP A 272 -7.32 -15.80 -13.49
CA ASP A 272 -7.12 -17.23 -13.65
C ASP A 272 -5.86 -17.67 -12.90
N THR A 273 -6.09 -18.39 -11.80
CA THR A 273 -5.01 -18.87 -10.91
C THR A 273 -4.38 -20.18 -11.37
N GLU A 274 -4.75 -20.68 -12.55
CA GLU A 274 -4.04 -21.76 -13.23
C GLU A 274 -2.81 -21.26 -13.98
N GLN A 275 -2.78 -19.97 -14.32
CA GLN A 275 -1.61 -19.33 -14.94
C GLN A 275 -0.46 -19.17 -13.94
N PRO A 276 0.79 -18.97 -14.41
CA PRO A 276 1.91 -18.65 -13.55
C PRO A 276 1.65 -17.39 -12.70
N LEU A 277 2.14 -17.39 -11.45
CA LEU A 277 1.92 -16.30 -10.49
C LEU A 277 2.36 -14.93 -11.03
N SER A 278 3.44 -14.88 -11.82
CA SER A 278 3.90 -13.64 -12.47
C SER A 278 2.82 -13.05 -13.39
N GLN A 279 2.16 -13.89 -14.19
CA GLN A 279 1.09 -13.44 -15.09
C GLN A 279 -0.16 -13.01 -14.32
N GLN A 280 -0.46 -13.67 -13.19
CA GLN A 280 -1.54 -13.25 -12.30
C GLN A 280 -1.29 -11.85 -11.74
N VAL A 281 -0.07 -11.57 -11.27
CA VAL A 281 0.34 -10.24 -10.76
C VAL A 281 0.31 -9.20 -11.88
N GLU A 282 0.85 -9.51 -13.06
CA GLU A 282 0.81 -8.62 -14.23
C GLU A 282 -0.62 -8.25 -14.63
N ARG A 283 -1.55 -9.21 -14.55
CA ARG A 283 -2.97 -8.98 -14.83
C ARG A 283 -3.59 -7.97 -13.86
N VAL A 284 -3.26 -8.07 -12.57
CA VAL A 284 -3.72 -7.11 -11.56
C VAL A 284 -3.10 -5.72 -11.79
N ILE A 285 -1.79 -5.65 -12.07
CA ILE A 285 -1.11 -4.39 -12.41
C ILE A 285 -1.76 -3.72 -13.63
N ALA A 286 -2.07 -4.49 -14.67
CA ALA A 286 -2.75 -3.97 -15.86
C ALA A 286 -4.15 -3.42 -15.53
N ALA A 287 -4.92 -4.10 -14.67
CA ALA A 287 -6.23 -3.63 -14.22
C ALA A 287 -6.13 -2.34 -13.39
N LEU A 288 -5.13 -2.25 -12.51
CA LEU A 288 -4.84 -1.04 -11.74
C LEU A 288 -4.42 0.13 -12.65
N ARG A 289 -3.70 -0.09 -13.74
CA ARG A 289 -3.39 0.97 -14.71
C ARG A 289 -4.62 1.43 -15.50
N ALA A 290 -5.49 0.50 -15.89
CA ALA A 290 -6.65 0.80 -16.73
C ALA A 290 -7.72 1.66 -16.03
N SER A 291 -7.82 1.57 -14.71
CA SER A 291 -8.74 2.39 -13.91
C SER A 291 -8.10 3.72 -13.44
N VAL A 292 -6.99 4.16 -14.06
CA VAL A 292 -6.44 5.53 -13.93
C VAL A 292 -6.99 6.36 -15.09
N LYS A 293 -8.18 6.94 -14.92
CA LYS A 293 -8.75 7.96 -15.80
C LYS A 293 -9.43 9.03 -14.96
#